data_AF-A0A7S2B1P2-F1
#
_entry.id   AF-A0A7S2B1P2-F1
#
_cell.length_a   1.000
_cell.length_b   1.000
_cell.length_c   1.000
_cell.angle_alpha   90.00
_cell.angle_beta   90.00
_cell.angle_gamma   90.00
#
_symmetry.space_group_name_H-M   'P 1'
#
loop_
_entity.id
_entity.type
_entity.pdbx_description
1 polymer ?
#
loop_
_entity_poly.entity_id
_entity_poly.type
_entity_poly.pdbx_seq_one_letter_code
_entity_poly.pdbx_strand_id
1 'polypeptide(L)'
;MFTSMVRQDYIPMETTGPNSRTHTSMMPVEPVEFEREGTAELTNDPRFFTENVIDKRLAAFEALAIVTELMSAEAVKQCFELSKDFKFVGERLHVAIFQLIGFTLMCSVMFAATVATAVLSLQLFFTIRLMTAGPTGFDKAARFYTDKRMWLWRERGIFGVKYSLVVFTLSTGFMLYVKFWTEGVEGAEEAEPPAAWEKTEHKIIAMGVLAIFIASAAILFWLVRMHQRVFDESYCSIDTCHPGDLRAALAPQRGIRQ
;
A
#
# COMPACT_ATOMS: atom_id res chain seq x y z
N MET A 1 6.33 0.98 18.25
CA MET A 1 6.78 2.38 18.13
C MET A 1 5.98 3.08 17.03
N PHE A 2 4.67 3.19 17.24
CA PHE A 2 3.73 3.93 16.39
C PHE A 2 2.74 4.60 17.35
N THR A 3 3.19 5.71 17.93
CA THR A 3 2.42 6.53 18.87
C THR A 3 2.60 7.98 18.46
N SER A 4 1.77 8.42 17.52
CA SER A 4 1.30 9.80 17.42
C SER A 4 -0.17 9.71 17.02
N MET A 5 -1.06 9.60 18.01
CA MET A 5 -1.84 10.75 18.50
C MET A 5 -2.32 11.63 17.33
N VAL A 6 -3.38 11.18 16.66
CA VAL A 6 -4.28 12.09 15.96
C VAL A 6 -5.15 12.73 17.04
N ARG A 7 -4.72 13.90 17.51
CA ARG A 7 -5.54 14.80 18.33
C ARG A 7 -6.65 15.33 17.42
N GLN A 8 -7.87 14.87 17.65
CA GLN A 8 -9.04 15.34 16.93
C GLN A 8 -9.55 16.58 17.66
N ASP A 9 -9.06 17.75 17.24
CA ASP A 9 -9.50 19.02 17.80
C ASP A 9 -10.97 19.24 17.42
N TYR A 10 -11.80 19.33 18.47
CA TYR A 10 -13.23 19.56 18.41
C TYR A 10 -13.43 21.06 18.15
N ILE A 11 -13.93 21.44 16.97
CA ILE A 11 -14.27 22.83 16.65
C ILE A 11 -15.66 23.12 17.25
N PRO A 12 -15.81 24.04 18.22
CA PRO A 12 -17.12 24.38 18.74
C PRO A 12 -17.93 25.16 17.70
N MET A 13 -19.18 24.75 17.47
CA MET A 13 -20.13 25.52 16.66
C MET A 13 -20.48 26.82 17.38
N GLU A 14 -20.08 27.94 16.78
CA GLU A 14 -20.46 29.27 17.22
C GLU A 14 -21.86 29.61 16.70
N THR A 15 -22.79 29.84 17.64
CA THR A 15 -24.17 30.25 17.39
C THR A 15 -24.23 31.74 17.05
N THR A 16 -24.44 32.07 15.78
CA THR A 16 -24.72 33.45 15.34
C THR A 16 -26.20 33.79 15.41
N GLY A 17 -26.52 34.87 16.12
CA GLY A 17 -27.86 35.45 16.26
C GLY A 17 -28.36 36.20 15.01
N PRO A 18 -29.57 36.81 15.09
CA PRO A 18 -30.32 37.26 13.93
C PRO A 18 -30.11 38.75 13.58
N ASN A 19 -30.40 39.06 12.31
CA ASN A 19 -30.56 40.39 11.67
C ASN A 19 -29.31 41.03 11.05
N SER A 20 -29.28 41.10 9.71
CA SER A 20 -29.78 42.29 9.01
C SER A 20 -29.77 42.05 7.49
N ARG A 21 -30.92 42.24 6.84
CA ARG A 21 -31.02 42.28 5.38
C ARG A 21 -30.62 43.68 4.92
N THR A 22 -29.68 43.81 4.00
CA THR A 22 -29.53 45.04 3.20
C THR A 22 -28.93 44.73 1.83
N HIS A 23 -29.72 45.06 0.81
CA HIS A 23 -29.39 45.44 -0.56
C HIS A 23 -28.10 44.91 -1.20
N THR A 24 -28.30 44.05 -2.22
CA THR A 24 -27.59 44.03 -3.51
C THR A 24 -26.19 44.65 -3.53
N SER A 25 -25.29 44.05 -2.77
CA SER A 25 -23.86 44.20 -3.00
C SER A 25 -23.51 43.27 -4.16
N MET A 26 -23.00 43.82 -5.26
CA MET A 26 -22.36 43.01 -6.30
C MET A 26 -21.28 42.20 -5.59
N MET A 27 -21.48 40.89 -5.52
CA MET A 27 -20.48 40.01 -4.94
C MET A 27 -19.17 40.27 -5.67
N PRO A 28 -18.06 40.58 -4.98
CA PRO A 28 -16.77 40.33 -5.56
C PRO A 28 -16.83 38.87 -5.98
N VAL A 29 -16.72 38.63 -7.29
CA VAL A 29 -16.38 37.32 -7.81
C VAL A 29 -15.09 37.00 -7.06
N GLU A 30 -15.21 36.15 -6.04
CA GLU A 30 -14.05 35.58 -5.38
C GLU A 30 -13.16 35.12 -6.54
N PRO A 31 -11.86 35.47 -6.53
CA PRO A 31 -10.96 34.86 -7.50
C PRO A 31 -11.30 33.39 -7.44
N VAL A 32 -11.70 32.82 -8.57
CA VAL A 32 -11.88 31.38 -8.71
C VAL A 32 -10.52 30.84 -8.34
N GLU A 33 -10.35 30.58 -7.06
CA GLU A 33 -9.27 29.80 -6.49
C GLU A 33 -9.47 28.53 -7.25
N PHE A 34 -8.64 28.33 -8.28
CA PHE A 34 -8.67 27.12 -9.07
C PHE A 34 -8.60 26.01 -8.05
N GLU A 35 -9.77 25.41 -7.80
CA GLU A 35 -9.98 24.39 -6.82
C GLU A 35 -9.01 23.32 -7.25
N ARG A 36 -7.87 23.27 -6.54
CA ARG A 36 -6.67 22.56 -6.96
C ARG A 36 -7.10 21.24 -7.55
N GLU A 37 -7.02 21.11 -8.89
CA GLU A 37 -7.59 20.00 -9.66
C GLU A 37 -7.10 18.71 -9.02
N GLY A 38 -7.93 18.17 -8.15
CA GLY A 38 -7.46 17.29 -7.09
C GLY A 38 -7.30 15.88 -7.58
N THR A 39 -6.79 15.62 -8.80
CA THR A 39 -6.47 14.28 -9.36
C THR A 39 -7.60 13.23 -9.29
N ALA A 40 -8.81 13.67 -8.97
CA ALA A 40 -9.99 12.87 -8.69
C ALA A 40 -11.28 13.61 -9.10
N GLU A 41 -11.17 14.60 -10.00
CA GLU A 41 -12.34 15.26 -10.55
C GLU A 41 -13.04 14.29 -11.50
N LEU A 42 -14.21 13.82 -11.06
CA LEU A 42 -14.97 12.76 -11.70
C LEU A 42 -15.98 13.35 -12.69
N THR A 43 -15.53 14.23 -13.57
CA THR A 43 -16.42 14.84 -14.56
C THR A 43 -16.58 13.86 -15.72
N ASN A 44 -17.64 13.04 -15.67
CA ASN A 44 -18.00 12.17 -16.80
C ASN A 44 -18.37 13.06 -17.99
N ASP A 45 -17.51 13.09 -19.02
CA ASP A 45 -17.88 13.63 -20.33
C ASP A 45 -19.05 12.78 -20.87
N PRO A 46 -20.24 13.36 -21.11
CA PRO A 46 -21.42 12.62 -21.59
C PRO A 46 -21.23 11.96 -22.96
N ARG A 47 -20.12 12.22 -23.67
CA ARG A 47 -19.74 11.52 -24.91
C ARG A 47 -19.02 10.19 -24.65
N PHE A 48 -18.47 9.99 -23.46
CA PHE A 48 -17.85 8.75 -23.03
C PHE A 48 -18.77 8.05 -22.02
N PHE A 49 -19.76 7.30 -22.51
CA PHE A 49 -20.43 6.21 -21.75
C PHE A 49 -19.46 5.04 -21.46
N THR A 50 -18.19 5.37 -21.27
CA THR A 50 -17.04 4.50 -21.23
C THR A 50 -16.71 4.31 -19.76
N GLU A 51 -16.72 3.05 -19.30
CA GLU A 51 -16.31 2.58 -17.96
C GLU A 51 -15.80 3.68 -17.03
N ASN A 52 -16.62 4.01 -16.03
CA ASN A 52 -16.30 5.04 -15.05
C ASN A 52 -14.90 4.80 -14.48
N VAL A 53 -14.11 5.87 -14.35
CA VAL A 53 -12.77 5.82 -13.74
C VAL A 53 -12.83 5.17 -12.35
N ILE A 54 -13.94 5.34 -11.61
CA ILE A 54 -14.18 4.63 -10.34
C ILE A 54 -14.16 3.11 -10.53
N ASP A 55 -14.85 2.58 -11.54
CA ASP A 55 -14.96 1.12 -11.76
C ASP A 55 -13.59 0.50 -12.08
N LYS A 56 -12.77 1.19 -12.89
CA LYS A 56 -11.39 0.76 -13.17
C LYS A 56 -10.52 0.74 -11.92
N ARG A 57 -10.63 1.78 -11.08
CA ARG A 57 -9.91 1.85 -9.80
C ARG A 57 -10.41 0.80 -8.82
N LEU A 58 -11.70 0.51 -8.83
CA LEU A 58 -12.33 -0.48 -7.97
C LEU A 58 -11.88 -1.91 -8.33
N ALA A 59 -11.84 -2.24 -9.63
CA ALA A 59 -11.31 -3.52 -10.11
C ALA A 59 -9.83 -3.72 -9.70
N ALA A 60 -9.02 -2.66 -9.77
CA ALA A 60 -7.64 -2.71 -9.29
C ALA A 60 -7.55 -2.93 -7.77
N PHE A 61 -8.43 -2.30 -6.98
CA PHE A 61 -8.48 -2.53 -5.53
C PHE A 61 -8.97 -3.92 -5.16
N GLU A 62 -9.90 -4.48 -5.92
CA GLU A 62 -10.34 -5.87 -5.76
C GLU A 62 -9.17 -6.84 -5.93
N ALA A 63 -8.40 -6.70 -7.02
CA ALA A 63 -7.23 -7.52 -7.27
C ALA A 63 -6.18 -7.38 -6.15
N LEU A 64 -5.93 -6.15 -5.67
CA LEU A 64 -5.00 -5.92 -4.56
C LEU A 64 -5.49 -6.53 -3.24
N ALA A 65 -6.79 -6.47 -2.94
CA ALA A 65 -7.37 -7.04 -1.74
C ALA A 65 -7.22 -8.57 -1.71
N ILE A 66 -7.40 -9.24 -2.85
CA ILE A 66 -7.19 -10.69 -2.98
C ILE A 66 -5.72 -11.04 -2.71
N VAL A 67 -4.78 -10.30 -3.31
CA VAL A 67 -3.34 -10.55 -3.11
C VAL A 67 -2.94 -10.34 -1.64
N THR A 68 -3.44 -9.30 -0.98
CA THR A 68 -3.12 -9.05 0.45
C THR A 68 -3.73 -10.09 1.36
N GLU A 69 -4.94 -10.57 1.07
CA GLU A 69 -5.56 -11.67 1.82
C GLU A 69 -4.72 -12.96 1.73
N LEU A 70 -4.31 -13.34 0.52
CA LEU A 70 -3.44 -14.51 0.31
C LEU A 70 -2.10 -14.36 1.04
N MET A 71 -1.46 -13.19 0.94
CA MET A 71 -0.22 -12.91 1.65
C MET A 71 -0.39 -13.01 3.18
N SER A 72 -1.51 -12.53 3.71
CA SER A 72 -1.80 -12.62 5.15
C SER A 72 -1.97 -14.07 5.59
N ALA A 73 -2.68 -14.89 4.81
CA ALA A 73 -2.88 -16.31 5.11
C ALA A 73 -1.56 -17.09 5.10
N GLU A 74 -0.71 -16.87 4.11
CA GLU A 74 0.61 -17.50 4.03
C GLU A 74 1.55 -17.03 5.15
N ALA A 75 1.51 -15.75 5.51
CA ALA A 75 2.29 -15.23 6.64
C ALA A 75 1.87 -15.87 7.97
N VAL A 76 0.57 -16.10 8.19
CA VAL A 76 0.06 -16.83 9.37
C VAL A 76 0.58 -18.26 9.39
N LYS A 77 0.50 -18.95 8.25
CA LYS A 77 1.01 -20.33 8.12
C LYS A 77 2.49 -20.43 8.45
N GLN A 78 3.33 -19.55 7.89
CA GLN A 78 4.76 -19.53 8.18
C GLN A 78 5.07 -19.19 9.64
N CYS A 79 4.26 -18.35 10.30
CA CYS A 79 4.39 -18.09 11.73
C CYS A 79 4.16 -19.35 12.59
N PHE A 80 3.26 -20.26 12.17
CA PHE A 80 2.95 -21.49 12.91
C PHE A 80 3.89 -22.66 12.60
N GLU A 81 4.50 -22.69 11.41
CA GLU A 81 5.49 -23.71 11.04
C GLU A 81 6.83 -23.56 11.80
N LEU A 82 7.04 -22.44 12.49
CA LEU A 82 8.28 -22.17 13.20
C LEU A 82 8.33 -22.93 14.54
N SER A 83 9.33 -23.80 14.71
CA SER A 83 9.59 -24.52 15.96
C SER A 83 9.82 -23.57 17.13
N LYS A 84 9.22 -23.86 18.29
CA LYS A 84 9.20 -22.99 19.48
C LYS A 84 10.43 -23.14 20.39
N ASP A 85 11.46 -23.84 19.94
CA ASP A 85 12.62 -24.20 20.77
C ASP A 85 13.67 -23.08 20.81
N PHE A 86 13.36 -22.02 21.55
CA PHE A 86 14.28 -20.90 21.78
C PHE A 86 15.30 -21.24 22.87
N LYS A 87 16.45 -21.79 22.48
CA LYS A 87 17.60 -21.95 23.38
C LYS A 87 18.54 -20.73 23.26
N PHE A 88 18.38 -19.77 24.18
CA PHE A 88 19.21 -18.55 24.24
C PHE A 88 20.62 -18.75 24.85
N VAL A 89 21.08 -20.00 25.01
CA VAL A 89 22.33 -20.31 25.71
C VAL A 89 23.29 -21.04 24.75
N GLY A 90 24.54 -20.56 24.67
CA GLY A 90 25.65 -21.20 23.95
C GLY A 90 25.82 -20.75 22.49
N GLU A 91 26.52 -21.57 21.70
CA GLU A 91 26.87 -21.29 20.29
C GLU A 91 25.65 -21.09 19.38
N ARG A 92 24.44 -21.49 19.80
CA ARG A 92 23.19 -21.37 19.04
C ARG A 92 22.50 -20.00 19.13
N LEU A 93 23.09 -19.02 19.84
CA LEU A 93 22.49 -17.69 20.04
C LEU A 93 22.25 -16.92 18.73
N HIS A 94 23.14 -17.03 17.74
CA HIS A 94 22.98 -16.37 16.45
C HIS A 94 21.73 -16.84 15.70
N VAL A 95 21.44 -18.14 15.74
CA VAL A 95 20.25 -18.75 15.12
C VAL A 95 18.98 -18.18 15.76
N ALA A 96 18.96 -18.08 17.09
CA ALA A 96 17.82 -17.53 17.82
C ALA A 96 17.56 -16.05 17.46
N ILE A 97 18.61 -15.25 17.22
CA ILE A 97 18.47 -13.85 16.79
C ILE A 97 17.86 -13.80 15.38
N PHE A 98 18.40 -14.57 14.42
CA PHE A 98 17.85 -14.60 13.05
C PHE A 98 16.40 -15.09 13.03
N GLN A 99 16.07 -16.08 13.86
CA GLN A 99 14.71 -16.59 14.03
C GLN A 99 13.78 -15.51 14.58
N LEU A 100 14.20 -14.77 15.62
CA LEU A 100 13.41 -13.69 16.19
C LEU A 100 13.20 -12.54 15.20
N ILE A 101 14.24 -12.19 14.42
CA ILE A 101 14.14 -11.17 13.37
C ILE A 101 13.14 -11.63 12.30
N GLY A 102 13.30 -12.85 11.77
CA GLY A 102 12.38 -13.43 10.80
C GLY A 102 10.95 -13.47 11.32
N PHE A 103 10.72 -13.97 12.53
CA PHE A 103 9.40 -14.00 13.14
C PHE A 103 8.78 -12.60 13.30
N THR A 104 9.55 -11.63 13.78
CA THR A 104 9.09 -10.24 13.97
C THR A 104 8.73 -9.59 12.64
N LEU A 105 9.56 -9.78 11.61
CA LEU A 105 9.28 -9.29 10.25
C LEU A 105 8.02 -9.94 9.69
N MET A 106 7.83 -11.24 9.87
CA MET A 106 6.62 -11.93 9.40
C MET A 106 5.36 -11.44 10.10
N CYS A 107 5.40 -11.24 11.43
CA CYS A 107 4.27 -10.65 12.16
C CYS A 107 3.94 -9.24 11.65
N SER A 108 4.95 -8.44 11.27
CA SER A 108 4.73 -7.11 10.70
C SER A 108 4.05 -7.18 9.32
N VAL A 109 4.43 -8.16 8.48
CA VAL A 109 3.78 -8.42 7.18
C VAL A 109 2.33 -8.83 7.38
N MET A 110 2.06 -9.79 8.27
CA MET A 110 0.71 -10.25 8.59
C MET A 110 -0.17 -9.09 9.05
N PHE A 111 0.33 -8.23 9.94
CA PHE A 111 -0.39 -7.07 10.43
C PHE A 111 -0.68 -6.06 9.31
N ALA A 112 0.33 -5.69 8.53
CA ALA A 112 0.17 -4.75 7.41
C ALA A 112 -0.80 -5.28 6.35
N ALA A 113 -0.71 -6.57 5.99
CA ALA A 113 -1.59 -7.22 5.03
C ALA A 113 -3.03 -7.28 5.54
N THR A 114 -3.25 -7.66 6.80
CA THR A 114 -4.60 -7.68 7.41
C THR A 114 -5.24 -6.30 7.41
N VAL A 115 -4.50 -5.26 7.83
CA VAL A 115 -5.00 -3.88 7.82
C VAL A 115 -5.30 -3.41 6.41
N ALA A 116 -4.43 -3.70 5.44
CA ALA A 116 -4.65 -3.36 4.03
C ALA A 116 -5.92 -4.04 3.48
N THR A 117 -6.09 -5.34 3.69
CA THR A 117 -7.29 -6.09 3.28
C THR A 117 -8.54 -5.49 3.90
N ALA A 118 -8.54 -5.19 5.20
CA ALA A 118 -9.70 -4.59 5.87
C ALA A 118 -10.09 -3.24 5.26
N VAL A 119 -9.12 -2.34 5.06
CA VAL A 119 -9.37 -1.01 4.48
C VAL A 119 -9.87 -1.11 3.04
N LEU A 120 -9.21 -1.92 2.20
CA LEU A 120 -9.57 -2.05 0.78
C LEU A 120 -10.95 -2.69 0.61
N SER A 121 -11.25 -3.78 1.33
CA SER A 121 -12.52 -4.49 1.24
C SER A 121 -13.70 -3.64 1.76
N LEU A 122 -13.53 -2.93 2.88
CA LEU A 122 -14.57 -2.04 3.41
C LEU A 122 -14.86 -0.90 2.42
N GLN A 123 -13.82 -0.29 1.87
CA GLN A 123 -13.99 0.81 0.94
C GLN A 123 -14.65 0.35 -0.37
N LEU A 124 -14.26 -0.82 -0.89
CA LEU A 124 -14.87 -1.42 -2.08
C LEU A 124 -16.36 -1.69 -1.84
N PHE A 125 -16.69 -2.32 -0.72
CA PHE A 125 -18.07 -2.64 -0.34
C PHE A 125 -18.97 -1.39 -0.24
N PHE A 126 -18.53 -0.35 0.49
CA PHE A 126 -19.34 0.85 0.65
C PHE A 126 -19.46 1.66 -0.64
N THR A 127 -18.41 1.69 -1.47
CA THR A 127 -18.45 2.41 -2.76
C THR A 127 -19.45 1.76 -3.70
N ILE A 128 -19.41 0.43 -3.89
CA ILE A 128 -20.39 -0.31 -4.71
C ILE A 128 -21.80 -0.05 -4.21
N ARG A 129 -22.02 -0.16 -2.90
CA ARG A 129 -23.34 0.03 -2.30
C ARG A 129 -23.89 1.45 -2.55
N LEU A 130 -23.05 2.48 -2.41
CA LEU A 130 -23.45 3.86 -2.70
C LEU A 130 -23.75 4.07 -4.18
N MET A 131 -22.95 3.49 -5.10
CA MET A 131 -23.19 3.58 -6.54
C MET A 131 -24.55 2.97 -6.94
N THR A 132 -25.01 1.94 -6.23
CA THR A 132 -26.32 1.29 -6.49
C THR A 132 -27.50 1.96 -5.78
N ALA A 133 -27.30 3.00 -4.97
CA ALA A 133 -28.34 3.62 -4.13
C ALA A 133 -29.30 4.58 -4.86
N GLY A 134 -29.47 4.44 -6.19
CA GLY A 134 -30.37 5.25 -7.00
C GLY A 134 -29.73 6.51 -7.59
N PRO A 135 -30.53 7.49 -8.09
CA PRO A 135 -30.04 8.59 -8.91
C PRO A 135 -29.10 9.57 -8.19
N THR A 136 -29.17 9.63 -6.85
CA THR A 136 -28.24 10.44 -6.03
C THR A 136 -27.13 9.61 -5.38
N GLY A 137 -27.16 8.28 -5.55
CA GLY A 137 -26.19 7.36 -4.97
C GLY A 137 -24.78 7.59 -5.52
N PHE A 138 -24.70 7.87 -6.82
CA PHE A 138 -23.45 8.17 -7.52
C PHE A 138 -22.69 9.35 -6.92
N ASP A 139 -23.36 10.50 -6.75
CA ASP A 139 -22.74 11.71 -6.19
C ASP A 139 -22.25 11.48 -4.76
N LYS A 140 -23.00 10.71 -3.97
CA LYS A 140 -22.59 10.32 -2.61
C LYS A 140 -21.40 9.36 -2.62
N ALA A 141 -21.33 8.43 -3.58
CA ALA A 141 -20.19 7.54 -3.76
C ALA A 141 -18.93 8.32 -4.12
N ALA A 142 -19.03 9.30 -5.03
CA ALA A 142 -17.92 10.17 -5.40
C ALA A 142 -17.40 10.98 -4.21
N ARG A 143 -18.29 11.59 -3.40
CA ARG A 143 -17.93 12.31 -2.17
C ARG A 143 -17.30 11.40 -1.11
N PHE A 144 -17.84 10.20 -0.93
CA PHE A 144 -17.27 9.21 -0.01
C PHE A 144 -15.87 8.76 -0.46
N TYR A 145 -15.69 8.54 -1.76
CA TYR A 145 -14.44 8.08 -2.34
C TYR A 145 -13.31 9.12 -2.26
N THR A 146 -13.66 10.41 -2.34
CA THR A 146 -12.75 11.56 -2.28
C THR A 146 -12.50 12.10 -0.88
N ASP A 147 -13.16 11.55 0.14
CA ASP A 147 -12.94 11.96 1.53
C ASP A 147 -11.47 11.79 1.95
N LYS A 148 -10.88 12.87 2.49
CA LYS A 148 -9.46 12.93 2.85
C LYS A 148 -9.04 11.84 3.84
N ARG A 149 -9.93 11.45 4.78
CA ARG A 149 -9.61 10.44 5.80
C ARG A 149 -9.54 9.06 5.15
N MET A 150 -10.50 8.75 4.29
CA MET A 150 -10.53 7.48 3.54
C MET A 150 -9.35 7.37 2.58
N TRP A 151 -9.02 8.46 1.89
CA TRP A 151 -7.86 8.53 1.01
C TRP A 151 -6.55 8.21 1.75
N LEU A 152 -6.34 8.80 2.93
CA LEU A 152 -5.12 8.60 3.72
C LEU A 152 -4.98 7.15 4.22
N TRP A 153 -6.08 6.51 4.61
CA TRP A 153 -6.06 5.08 4.97
C TRP A 153 -5.77 4.17 3.79
N ARG A 154 -6.35 4.48 2.63
CA ARG A 154 -6.11 3.74 1.39
C ARG A 154 -4.66 3.84 0.95
N GLU A 155 -4.10 5.04 0.98
CA GLU A 155 -2.69 5.29 0.67
C GLU A 155 -1.78 4.47 1.60
N ARG A 156 -2.03 4.53 2.92
CA ARG A 156 -1.30 3.70 3.91
C ARG A 156 -1.44 2.20 3.65
N GLY A 157 -2.64 1.75 3.29
CA GLY A 157 -2.89 0.36 2.92
C GLY A 157 -2.03 -0.06 1.73
N ILE A 158 -2.09 0.69 0.63
CA ILE A 158 -1.32 0.43 -0.61
C ILE A 158 0.19 0.47 -0.34
N PHE A 159 0.69 1.43 0.43
CA PHE A 159 2.10 1.46 0.83
C PHE A 159 2.46 0.24 1.67
N GLY A 160 1.57 -0.17 2.58
CA GLY A 160 1.69 -1.40 3.36
C GLY A 160 1.89 -2.63 2.47
N VAL A 161 1.00 -2.83 1.47
CA VAL A 161 1.09 -3.95 0.51
C VAL A 161 2.42 -3.96 -0.25
N LYS A 162 2.83 -2.78 -0.74
CA LYS A 162 4.01 -2.64 -1.57
C LYS A 162 5.29 -3.06 -0.83
N TYR A 163 5.42 -2.64 0.42
CA TYR A 163 6.58 -2.99 1.25
C TYR A 163 6.43 -4.35 1.93
N SER A 164 5.21 -4.81 2.20
CA SER A 164 4.99 -6.12 2.82
C SER A 164 5.49 -7.25 1.93
N LEU A 165 5.44 -7.12 0.60
CA LEU A 165 6.00 -8.11 -0.32
C LEU A 165 7.52 -8.27 -0.16
N VAL A 166 8.25 -7.15 -0.09
CA VAL A 166 9.71 -7.14 0.11
C VAL A 166 10.06 -7.75 1.47
N VAL A 167 9.35 -7.32 2.52
CA VAL A 167 9.58 -7.80 3.89
C VAL A 167 9.20 -9.28 4.01
N PHE A 168 8.15 -9.75 3.33
CA PHE A 168 7.75 -11.15 3.29
C PHE A 168 8.86 -12.02 2.72
N THR A 169 9.39 -11.68 1.52
CA THR A 169 10.50 -12.41 0.91
C THR A 169 11.72 -12.45 1.83
N LEU A 170 12.10 -11.31 2.41
CA LEU A 170 13.23 -11.24 3.33
C LEU A 170 13.01 -12.09 4.58
N SER A 171 11.81 -12.04 5.15
CA SER A 171 11.40 -12.77 6.34
C SER A 171 11.41 -14.28 6.13
N THR A 172 10.88 -14.76 4.99
CA THR A 172 10.93 -16.16 4.60
C THR A 172 12.38 -16.64 4.46
N GLY A 173 13.28 -15.80 3.93
CA GLY A 173 14.72 -16.10 3.87
C GLY A 173 15.35 -16.34 5.24
N PHE A 174 15.03 -15.50 6.23
CA PHE A 174 15.50 -15.69 7.61
C PHE A 174 14.92 -16.97 8.25
N MET A 175 13.64 -17.28 8.03
CA MET A 175 13.02 -18.49 8.55
C MET A 175 13.61 -19.76 7.93
N LEU A 176 13.84 -19.77 6.60
CA LEU A 176 14.47 -20.89 5.92
C LEU A 176 15.92 -21.09 6.35
N TYR A 177 16.68 -20.00 6.54
CA TYR A 177 18.03 -20.06 7.09
C TYR A 177 18.06 -20.81 8.44
N VAL A 178 17.16 -20.45 9.34
CA VAL A 178 17.03 -21.11 10.65
C VAL A 178 16.66 -22.57 10.47
N LYS A 179 15.68 -22.88 9.63
CA LYS A 179 15.21 -24.25 9.38
C LYS A 179 16.33 -25.16 8.87
N PHE A 180 17.06 -24.73 7.85
CA PHE A 180 18.21 -25.50 7.33
C PHE A 180 19.33 -25.64 8.35
N TRP A 181 19.55 -24.63 9.19
CA TRP A 181 20.56 -24.68 10.23
C TRP A 181 20.19 -25.64 11.37
N THR A 182 18.92 -25.68 11.79
CA THR A 182 18.47 -26.55 12.89
C THR A 182 18.31 -27.99 12.46
N GLU A 183 17.60 -28.24 11.35
CA GLU A 183 17.30 -29.60 10.88
C GLU A 183 18.59 -30.33 10.42
N GLY A 184 19.54 -29.60 9.83
CA GLY A 184 20.84 -30.16 9.46
C GLY A 184 21.75 -30.52 10.65
N VAL A 185 21.45 -30.01 11.85
CA VAL A 185 22.20 -30.33 13.07
C VAL A 185 21.53 -31.43 13.88
N GLU A 186 20.19 -31.45 13.93
CA GLU A 186 19.43 -32.42 14.73
C GLU A 186 19.32 -33.80 14.05
N GLY A 187 19.13 -33.85 12.72
CA GLY A 187 19.17 -35.12 11.98
C GLY A 187 20.53 -35.82 12.05
N ALA A 188 21.57 -35.05 12.37
CA ALA A 188 22.94 -35.49 12.56
C ALA A 188 23.23 -36.07 13.97
N GLU A 189 22.36 -35.86 14.97
CA GLU A 189 22.55 -36.44 16.31
C GLU A 189 21.94 -37.85 16.45
N GLU A 190 20.93 -38.19 15.65
CA GLU A 190 20.29 -39.53 15.68
C GLU A 190 20.99 -40.56 14.77
N ALA A 191 21.73 -40.12 13.76
CA ALA A 191 22.59 -40.98 12.94
C ALA A 191 24.01 -41.06 13.55
N GLU A 192 24.74 -42.16 13.29
CA GLU A 192 26.16 -42.30 13.67
C GLU A 192 26.95 -41.00 13.39
N PRO A 193 27.91 -40.61 14.25
CA PRO A 193 28.49 -39.26 14.29
C PRO A 193 28.87 -38.80 12.89
N PRO A 194 28.09 -37.87 12.30
CA PRO A 194 28.29 -37.48 10.93
C PRO A 194 29.64 -36.82 10.80
N ALA A 195 30.33 -37.19 9.74
CA ALA A 195 31.66 -36.70 9.50
C ALA A 195 31.64 -35.17 9.42
N ALA A 196 32.66 -34.51 9.97
CA ALA A 196 32.68 -33.06 10.14
C ALA A 196 32.48 -32.25 8.83
N TRP A 197 32.68 -32.88 7.67
CA TRP A 197 32.43 -32.30 6.36
C TRP A 197 30.93 -32.09 6.07
N GLU A 198 30.04 -33.02 6.45
CA GLU A 198 28.59 -32.92 6.23
C GLU A 198 27.98 -31.70 6.94
N LYS A 199 28.43 -31.44 8.18
CA LYS A 199 28.03 -30.25 8.95
C LYS A 199 28.45 -28.94 8.28
N THR A 200 29.54 -28.95 7.53
CA THR A 200 30.03 -27.76 6.83
C THR A 200 29.19 -27.48 5.59
N GLU A 201 28.80 -28.54 4.86
CA GLU A 201 27.95 -28.43 3.66
C GLU A 201 26.58 -27.84 3.98
N HIS A 202 25.91 -28.29 5.04
CA HIS A 202 24.60 -27.74 5.44
C HIS A 202 24.67 -26.24 5.79
N LYS A 203 25.74 -25.81 6.45
CA LYS A 203 25.96 -24.38 6.76
C LYS A 203 26.14 -23.55 5.51
N ILE A 204 26.90 -24.05 4.52
CA ILE A 204 27.11 -23.38 3.24
C ILE A 204 25.79 -23.26 2.48
N ILE A 205 24.98 -24.33 2.45
CA ILE A 205 23.67 -24.33 1.80
C ILE A 205 22.73 -23.31 2.47
N ALA A 206 22.64 -23.32 3.81
CA ALA A 206 21.79 -22.38 4.54
C ALA A 206 22.17 -20.91 4.25
N MET A 207 23.47 -20.60 4.25
CA MET A 207 23.98 -19.27 3.88
C MET A 207 23.68 -18.91 2.42
N GLY A 208 23.81 -19.87 1.50
CA GLY A 208 23.48 -19.69 0.09
C GLY A 208 22.00 -19.36 -0.12
N VAL A 209 21.09 -20.09 0.54
CA VAL A 209 19.65 -19.83 0.51
C VAL A 209 19.36 -18.43 1.05
N LEU A 210 19.92 -18.06 2.20
CA LEU A 210 19.73 -16.73 2.77
C LEU A 210 20.20 -15.63 1.80
N ALA A 211 21.36 -15.80 1.17
CA ALA A 211 21.89 -14.84 0.20
C ALA A 211 20.97 -14.66 -1.01
N ILE A 212 20.39 -15.75 -1.53
CA ILE A 212 19.43 -15.71 -2.64
C ILE A 212 18.16 -14.93 -2.26
N PHE A 213 17.63 -15.14 -1.04
CA PHE A 213 16.44 -14.42 -0.58
C PHE A 213 16.72 -12.94 -0.30
N ILE A 214 17.89 -12.60 0.25
CA ILE A 214 18.32 -11.20 0.42
C ILE A 214 18.46 -10.52 -0.95
N ALA A 215 19.10 -11.18 -1.92
CA ALA A 215 19.24 -10.64 -3.28
C ALA A 215 17.86 -10.46 -3.94
N SER A 216 16.96 -11.43 -3.80
CA SER A 216 15.58 -11.34 -4.30
C SER A 216 14.82 -10.18 -3.66
N ALA A 217 14.92 -10.01 -2.33
CA ALA A 217 14.31 -8.89 -1.63
C ALA A 217 14.89 -7.54 -2.06
N ALA A 218 16.21 -7.45 -2.29
CA ALA A 218 16.86 -6.24 -2.80
C ALA A 218 16.40 -5.89 -4.23
N ILE A 219 16.26 -6.89 -5.10
CA ILE A 219 15.72 -6.71 -6.45
C ILE A 219 14.26 -6.23 -6.40
N LEU A 220 13.42 -6.85 -5.56
CA LEU A 220 12.03 -6.42 -5.38
C LEU A 220 11.94 -4.99 -4.84
N PHE A 221 12.79 -4.63 -3.87
CA PHE A 221 12.87 -3.27 -3.33
C PHE A 221 13.27 -2.26 -4.41
N TRP A 222 14.27 -2.60 -5.24
CA TRP A 222 14.70 -1.76 -6.35
C TRP A 222 13.58 -1.59 -7.39
N LEU A 223 12.90 -2.69 -7.74
CA LEU A 223 11.77 -2.68 -8.68
C LEU A 223 10.64 -1.77 -8.17
N VAL A 224 10.28 -1.89 -6.88
CA VAL A 224 9.29 -1.05 -6.22
C VAL A 224 9.67 0.43 -6.28
N ARG A 225 10.94 0.76 -6.02
CA ARG A 225 11.46 2.13 -6.05
C ARG A 225 11.47 2.70 -7.47
N MET A 226 11.86 1.88 -8.45
CA MET A 226 11.87 2.27 -9.87
C MET A 226 10.45 2.57 -10.36
N HIS A 227 9.47 1.70 -10.09
CA HIS A 227 8.08 1.94 -10.50
C HIS A 227 7.49 3.16 -9.83
N GLN A 228 7.77 3.37 -8.53
CA GLN A 228 7.31 4.58 -7.86
C GLN A 228 7.92 5.83 -8.48
N ARG A 229 9.21 5.82 -8.79
CA ARG A 229 9.87 6.96 -9.43
C ARG A 229 9.27 7.29 -10.81
N VAL A 230 9.06 6.29 -11.66
CA VAL A 230 8.45 6.48 -12.99
C VAL A 230 7.03 6.99 -12.86
N PHE A 231 6.28 6.49 -11.88
CA PHE A 231 4.93 6.98 -11.58
C PHE A 231 4.97 8.45 -11.15
N ASP A 232 5.82 8.82 -10.20
CA ASP A 232 5.94 10.19 -9.69
C ASP A 232 6.37 11.17 -10.79
N GLU A 233 7.33 10.79 -11.66
CA GLU A 233 7.76 11.60 -12.82
C GLU A 233 6.61 11.80 -13.81
N SER A 234 5.87 10.73 -14.13
CA SER A 234 4.72 10.81 -15.04
C SER A 234 3.59 11.64 -14.43
N TYR A 235 3.35 11.51 -13.13
CA TYR A 235 2.29 12.23 -12.42
C TYR A 235 2.58 13.73 -12.34
N CYS A 236 3.80 14.12 -11.96
CA CYS A 236 4.23 15.52 -11.95
C CYS A 236 4.21 16.17 -13.33
N SER A 237 4.36 15.38 -14.41
CA SER A 237 4.24 15.90 -15.78
C SER A 237 2.81 16.34 -16.13
N ILE A 238 1.80 15.76 -15.48
CA ILE A 238 0.39 16.16 -15.69
C ILE A 238 0.15 17.54 -15.09
N ASP A 239 0.65 17.80 -13.88
CA ASP A 239 0.49 19.09 -13.18
C ASP A 239 1.24 20.25 -13.89
N THR A 240 2.25 19.93 -14.70
CA THR A 240 3.07 20.92 -15.42
C THR A 240 2.56 21.26 -16.81
N CYS A 241 1.54 20.55 -17.33
CA CYS A 241 0.79 20.99 -18.49
C CYS A 241 0.03 22.28 -18.15
N HIS A 242 0.71 23.41 -18.34
CA HIS A 242 0.20 24.72 -18.01
C HIS A 242 -1.13 24.99 -18.74
N PRO A 243 -2.13 25.61 -18.09
CA PRO A 243 -3.39 26.01 -18.75
C PRO A 243 -3.16 26.96 -19.94
N GLY A 244 -1.99 27.61 -20.02
CA GLY A 244 -1.56 28.40 -21.17
C GLY A 244 -1.29 27.58 -22.44
N ASP A 245 -0.71 26.39 -22.30
CA ASP A 245 -0.36 25.54 -23.45
C ASP A 245 -1.59 24.82 -24.01
N LEU A 246 -2.53 24.44 -23.14
CA LEU A 246 -3.83 23.91 -23.58
C LEU A 246 -4.65 25.00 -24.30
N ARG A 247 -4.62 26.25 -23.80
CA ARG A 247 -5.23 27.39 -24.49
C ARG A 247 -4.57 27.71 -25.83
N ALA A 248 -3.24 27.59 -25.93
CA ALA A 248 -2.51 27.79 -27.17
C ALA A 248 -2.81 26.68 -28.19
N ALA A 249 -2.93 25.43 -27.74
CA ALA A 249 -3.28 24.28 -28.58
C ALA A 249 -4.76 24.29 -29.03
N LEU A 250 -5.67 24.81 -28.19
CA LEU A 250 -7.09 24.95 -28.49
C LEU A 250 -7.46 26.28 -29.16
N ALA A 251 -6.51 27.21 -29.31
CA ALA A 251 -6.74 28.43 -30.05
C ALA A 251 -7.01 28.05 -31.52
N PRO A 252 -8.20 28.36 -32.07
CA PRO A 252 -8.50 28.04 -33.45
C PRO A 252 -7.44 28.68 -34.33
N GLN A 253 -6.81 27.90 -35.22
CA GLN A 253 -5.91 28.40 -36.27
C GLN A 253 -6.69 29.35 -37.18
N ARG A 254 -6.88 30.59 -36.71
CA ARG A 254 -7.50 31.67 -37.47
C ARG A 254 -6.46 32.16 -38.46
N GLY A 255 -6.53 31.61 -39.66
CA GLY A 255 -6.15 32.34 -40.86
C GLY A 255 -4.80 31.99 -41.44
N ILE A 256 -4.80 31.01 -42.34
CA ILE A 256 -4.06 31.13 -43.60
C ILE A 256 -5.06 30.82 -44.71
N ARG A 257 -5.87 31.83 -45.09
CA ARG A 257 -6.46 31.86 -46.43
C ARG A 257 -5.60 32.81 -47.24
N GLN A 258 -4.87 32.24 -48.20
CA GLN A 258 -4.16 32.96 -49.26
C GLN A 258 -5.15 33.63 -50.22
#